data_AF-A0A242FQB5-F1
#
_entry.id   AF-A0A242FQB5-F1
#
_cell.length_a   1.000
_cell.length_b   1.000
_cell.length_c   1.000
_cell.angle_alpha   90.00
_cell.angle_beta   90.00
_cell.angle_gamma   90.00
#
_symmetry.space_group_name_H-M   'P 1'
#
loop_
_entity.id
_entity.type
_entity.pdbx_description
1 polymer ?
#
loop_
_entity_poly.entity_id
_entity_poly.type
_entity_poly.pdbx_seq_one_letter_code
_entity_poly.pdbx_strand_id
1 'polypeptide(L)'
;MFETIKQNIQKYALLRAAVYIISGIAIVLNPSAVFHFIGYLITAYLVLLGLLNLFEAYRFKRKTGSWSIGLFSGLFFLICALIVYAFAPAIVSILPILLGLAVIINSLFQLFFSMNTKAKSWSVYSILLLIGGFVLLFNPFKSLMVLFQIFGFILIFMGIQEIINFIRIRKMTIR
;
A
#
# COMPACT_ATOMS: atom_id res chain seq x y z
N MET A 1 23.21 -30.59 10.69
CA MET A 1 22.98 -29.12 10.68
C MET A 1 22.39 -28.64 9.35
N PHE A 2 23.02 -28.93 8.20
CA PHE A 2 22.48 -28.54 6.87
C PHE A 2 21.10 -29.16 6.53
N GLU A 3 20.87 -30.43 6.88
CA GLU A 3 19.57 -31.11 6.68
C GLU A 3 18.43 -30.46 7.49
N THR A 4 18.71 -30.04 8.73
CA THR A 4 17.75 -29.37 9.61
C THR A 4 17.34 -28.00 9.08
N ILE A 5 18.29 -27.27 8.48
CA ILE A 5 18.05 -25.97 7.83
C ILE A 5 17.20 -26.16 6.55
N LYS A 6 17.49 -27.19 5.75
CA LYS A 6 16.76 -27.49 4.52
C LYS A 6 15.29 -27.86 4.77
N GLN A 7 15.02 -28.70 5.77
CA GLN A 7 13.65 -29.05 6.17
C GLN A 7 12.86 -27.84 6.70
N ASN A 8 13.49 -26.98 7.51
CA ASN A 8 12.86 -25.75 7.97
C ASN A 8 12.54 -24.82 6.79
N ILE A 9 13.50 -24.57 5.89
CA ILE A 9 13.28 -23.73 4.71
C ILE A 9 12.11 -24.26 3.85
N GLN A 10 12.01 -25.58 3.68
CA GLN A 10 10.94 -26.24 2.95
C GLN A 10 9.56 -26.09 3.62
N LYS A 11 9.48 -26.26 4.94
CA LYS A 11 8.22 -26.09 5.70
C LYS A 11 7.76 -24.63 5.71
N TYR A 12 8.70 -23.69 5.85
CA TYR A 12 8.39 -22.26 5.79
C TYR A 12 8.06 -21.77 4.38
N ALA A 13 8.54 -22.43 3.32
CA ALA A 13 8.20 -22.08 1.93
C ALA A 13 6.71 -22.32 1.64
N LEU A 14 6.17 -23.48 2.05
CA LEU A 14 4.74 -23.77 1.89
C LEU A 14 3.87 -22.82 2.73
N LEU A 15 4.29 -22.51 3.97
CA LEU A 15 3.59 -21.56 4.82
C LEU A 15 3.57 -20.15 4.19
N ARG A 16 4.72 -19.66 3.70
CA ARG A 16 4.82 -18.38 2.99
C ARG A 16 3.93 -18.36 1.75
N ALA A 17 3.97 -19.41 0.94
CA ALA A 17 3.14 -19.53 -0.25
C ALA A 17 1.65 -19.46 0.10
N ALA A 18 1.22 -20.17 1.13
CA ALA A 18 -0.16 -20.13 1.61
C ALA A 18 -0.55 -18.71 2.06
N VAL A 19 0.31 -18.03 2.83
CA VAL A 19 0.08 -16.64 3.25
C VAL A 19 -0.06 -15.73 2.03
N TYR A 20 0.85 -15.80 1.05
CA TYR A 20 0.78 -14.96 -0.15
C TYR A 20 -0.50 -15.19 -0.96
N ILE A 21 -0.90 -16.45 -1.17
CA ILE A 21 -2.10 -16.77 -1.94
C ILE A 21 -3.35 -16.34 -1.19
N ILE A 22 -3.47 -16.67 0.10
CA ILE A 22 -4.65 -16.32 0.90
C ILE A 22 -4.80 -14.80 1.01
N SER A 23 -3.72 -14.09 1.35
CA SER A 23 -3.73 -12.62 1.41
C SER A 23 -4.02 -12.02 0.04
N GLY A 24 -3.41 -12.54 -1.03
CA GLY A 24 -3.64 -12.06 -2.39
C GLY A 24 -5.09 -12.22 -2.83
N ILE A 25 -5.71 -13.38 -2.59
CA ILE A 25 -7.13 -13.62 -2.87
C ILE A 25 -8.02 -12.67 -2.06
N ALA A 26 -7.74 -12.52 -0.76
CA ALA A 26 -8.51 -11.62 0.10
C ALA A 26 -8.47 -10.16 -0.40
N ILE A 27 -7.30 -9.70 -0.84
CA ILE A 27 -7.09 -8.35 -1.39
C ILE A 27 -7.85 -8.18 -2.72
N VAL A 28 -7.78 -9.16 -3.63
CA VAL A 28 -8.45 -9.08 -4.95
C VAL A 28 -9.97 -9.01 -4.80
N LEU A 29 -10.53 -9.82 -3.90
CA LEU A 29 -11.98 -9.88 -3.65
C LEU A 29 -12.51 -8.63 -2.94
N ASN A 30 -11.74 -8.10 -1.98
CA ASN A 30 -12.16 -6.93 -1.21
C ASN A 30 -10.97 -5.98 -0.94
N PRO A 31 -10.55 -5.18 -1.93
CA PRO A 31 -9.44 -4.22 -1.75
C PRO A 31 -9.79 -3.13 -0.73
N SER A 32 -11.09 -2.82 -0.58
CA SER A 32 -11.61 -1.86 0.37
C SER A 32 -11.30 -2.26 1.81
N ALA A 33 -11.36 -3.57 2.13
CA ALA A 33 -11.05 -4.06 3.47
C ALA A 33 -9.60 -3.74 3.87
N VAL A 34 -8.67 -3.85 2.94
CA VAL A 34 -7.24 -3.55 3.16
C VAL A 34 -7.05 -2.06 3.38
N PHE A 35 -7.71 -1.24 2.57
CA PHE A 35 -7.70 0.21 2.74
C PHE A 35 -8.23 0.63 4.12
N HIS A 36 -9.38 0.11 4.54
CA HIS A 36 -9.94 0.38 5.85
C HIS A 36 -9.04 -0.12 6.98
N PHE A 37 -8.46 -1.31 6.84
CA PHE A 37 -7.52 -1.86 7.82
C PHE A 37 -6.32 -0.93 8.04
N ILE A 38 -5.69 -0.46 6.96
CA ILE A 38 -4.58 0.49 7.04
C ILE A 38 -5.04 1.82 7.66
N GLY A 39 -6.21 2.33 7.25
CA GLY A 39 -6.79 3.55 7.81
C GLY A 39 -7.00 3.45 9.31
N TYR A 40 -7.59 2.36 9.79
CA TYR A 40 -7.78 2.12 11.22
C TYR A 40 -6.48 1.96 11.98
N LEU A 41 -5.47 1.35 11.38
CA LEU A 41 -4.15 1.21 12.00
C LEU A 41 -3.51 2.60 12.21
N ILE A 42 -3.56 3.47 11.20
CA ILE A 42 -3.06 4.85 11.29
C ILE A 42 -3.85 5.65 12.34
N THR A 43 -5.19 5.59 12.30
CA THR A 43 -6.04 6.26 13.29
C THR A 43 -5.76 5.77 14.71
N ALA A 44 -5.67 4.45 14.91
CA ALA A 44 -5.37 3.87 16.23
C ALA A 44 -4.00 4.32 16.74
N TYR A 45 -2.99 4.38 15.87
CA TYR A 45 -1.68 4.90 16.22
C TYR A 45 -1.73 6.37 16.65
N LEU A 46 -2.44 7.23 15.92
CA LEU A 46 -2.61 8.64 16.28
C LEU A 46 -3.37 8.80 17.61
N VAL A 47 -4.40 8.00 17.85
CA VAL A 47 -5.12 7.99 19.13
C VAL A 47 -4.18 7.60 20.27
N LEU A 48 -3.39 6.53 20.10
CA LEU A 48 -2.42 6.11 21.10
C LEU A 48 -1.42 7.22 21.42
N LEU A 49 -0.86 7.90 20.40
CA LEU A 49 0.03 9.05 20.61
C LEU A 49 -0.67 10.19 21.35
N GLY A 50 -1.92 10.50 21.00
CA GLY A 50 -2.71 11.54 21.66
C GLY A 50 -2.93 11.25 23.13
N LEU A 51 -3.29 10.01 23.47
CA LEU A 51 -3.50 9.55 24.83
C LEU A 51 -2.21 9.55 25.66
N LEU A 52 -1.09 9.12 25.08
CA LEU A 52 0.22 9.15 25.76
C LEU A 52 0.64 10.58 26.10
N ASN A 53 0.49 11.52 25.17
CA ASN A 53 0.80 12.94 25.40
C ASN A 53 -0.12 13.56 26.47
N LEU A 54 -1.41 13.24 26.47
CA LEU A 54 -2.35 13.69 27.50
C LEU A 54 -1.99 13.14 28.88
N PHE A 55 -1.60 11.86 28.95
CA PHE A 55 -1.16 11.22 30.19
C PHE A 55 0.11 11.89 30.75
N GLU A 56 1.09 12.16 29.88
CA GLU A 56 2.30 12.90 30.26
C GLU A 56 1.99 14.32 30.72
N ALA A 57 1.10 15.03 30.04
CA ALA A 57 0.69 16.38 30.41
C ALA A 57 -0.02 16.41 31.77
N TYR A 58 -0.87 15.42 32.04
CA TYR A 58 -1.52 15.25 33.34
C TYR A 58 -0.49 15.00 34.44
N ARG A 59 0.49 14.11 34.19
CA ARG A 59 1.57 13.82 35.14
C ARG A 59 2.43 15.07 35.40
N PHE A 60 2.73 15.84 34.36
CA PHE A 60 3.50 17.08 34.47
C PHE A 60 2.76 18.10 35.33
N LYS A 61 1.46 18.31 35.07
CA LYS A 61 0.62 19.19 35.90
C LYS A 61 0.63 18.81 37.38
N ARG A 62 0.59 17.51 37.71
CA ARG A 62 0.68 17.08 39.12
C ARG A 62 2.02 17.38 39.78
N LYS A 63 3.11 17.44 39.01
CA LYS A 63 4.46 17.70 39.53
C LYS A 63 4.79 19.19 39.64
N THR A 64 4.38 19.99 38.67
CA THR A 64 4.81 21.40 38.55
C THR A 64 3.67 22.40 38.76
N GLY A 65 2.41 21.95 38.83
CA GLY A 65 1.23 22.81 38.96
C GLY A 65 0.80 23.49 37.64
N SER A 66 1.62 23.43 36.59
CA SER A 66 1.35 24.06 35.29
C SER A 66 1.10 23.04 34.19
N TRP A 67 0.34 23.43 33.17
CA TRP A 67 0.14 22.58 31.99
C TRP A 67 1.37 22.57 31.10
N SER A 68 1.79 21.38 30.65
CA SER A 68 2.85 21.24 29.65
C SER A 68 2.31 21.40 28.22
N ILE A 69 3.21 21.69 27.28
CA ILE A 69 2.94 21.64 25.82
C ILE A 69 2.34 20.28 25.39
N GLY A 70 2.57 19.21 26.17
CA GLY A 70 1.99 17.89 25.96
C GLY A 70 0.46 17.86 25.90
N LEU A 71 -0.24 18.81 26.53
CA LEU A 71 -1.71 18.87 26.43
C LEU A 71 -2.15 19.29 25.02
N PHE A 72 -1.48 20.29 24.46
CA PHE A 72 -1.77 20.77 23.10
C PHE A 72 -1.40 19.72 22.05
N SER A 73 -0.24 19.06 22.18
CA SER A 73 0.15 17.99 21.26
C SER A 73 -0.82 16.80 21.34
N GLY A 74 -1.24 16.41 22.55
CA GLY A 74 -2.20 15.33 22.74
C GLY A 74 -3.56 15.60 22.09
N LEU A 75 -4.12 16.80 22.31
CA LEU A 75 -5.37 17.20 21.67
C LEU A 75 -5.24 17.29 20.15
N PHE A 76 -4.12 17.84 19.67
CA PHE A 76 -3.81 17.92 18.24
C PHE A 76 -3.82 16.52 17.60
N PHE A 77 -3.14 15.54 18.19
CA PHE A 77 -3.13 14.17 17.66
C PHE A 77 -4.53 13.53 17.63
N LEU A 78 -5.37 13.76 18.64
CA LEU A 78 -6.75 13.26 18.65
C LEU A 78 -7.61 13.90 17.56
N ILE A 79 -7.46 15.21 17.34
CA ILE A 79 -8.14 15.91 16.24
C ILE A 79 -7.67 15.36 14.89
N CYS A 80 -6.35 15.19 14.71
CA CYS A 80 -5.80 14.57 13.50
C CYS A 80 -6.33 13.14 13.29
N ALA A 81 -6.43 12.34 14.35
CA ALA A 81 -6.98 10.98 14.26
C ALA A 81 -8.43 10.99 13.75
N LEU A 82 -9.25 11.92 14.24
CA LEU A 82 -10.64 12.10 13.79
C LEU A 82 -10.71 12.55 12.33
N ILE A 83 -9.87 13.51 11.93
CA ILE A 83 -9.79 13.99 10.54
C ILE A 83 -9.37 12.84 9.62
N VAL A 84 -8.33 12.09 9.96
CA VAL A 84 -7.89 10.94 9.17
C VAL A 84 -8.99 9.89 9.08
N TYR A 85 -9.68 9.58 10.17
CA TYR A 85 -10.78 8.62 10.16
C TYR A 85 -11.93 9.04 9.24
N ALA A 86 -12.34 10.31 9.29
CA ALA A 86 -13.46 10.83 8.51
C ALA A 86 -13.11 11.10 7.04
N PHE A 87 -11.89 11.58 6.76
CA PHE A 87 -11.47 12.07 5.45
C PHE A 87 -10.40 11.20 4.78
N ALA A 88 -10.07 10.01 5.30
CA ALA A 88 -9.08 9.10 4.71
C ALA A 88 -9.27 8.88 3.20
N PRO A 89 -10.48 8.59 2.67
CA PRO A 89 -10.67 8.43 1.24
C PRO A 89 -10.28 9.68 0.44
N ALA A 90 -10.62 10.87 0.95
CA ALA A 90 -10.32 12.14 0.29
C ALA A 90 -8.82 12.45 0.31
N ILE A 91 -8.17 12.30 1.48
CA ILE A 91 -6.74 12.55 1.66
C ILE A 91 -5.91 11.64 0.76
N VAL A 92 -6.20 10.33 0.75
CA VAL A 92 -5.42 9.36 -0.03
C VAL A 92 -5.69 9.50 -1.54
N SER A 93 -6.88 9.95 -1.94
CA SER A 93 -7.23 10.20 -3.35
C SER A 93 -6.41 11.31 -4.00
N ILE A 94 -5.77 12.19 -3.22
CA ILE A 94 -4.89 13.24 -3.76
C ILE A 94 -3.71 12.63 -4.52
N LEU A 95 -3.15 11.51 -4.04
CA LEU A 95 -1.99 10.87 -4.67
C LEU A 95 -2.29 10.40 -6.11
N PRO A 96 -3.35 9.61 -6.39
CA PRO A 96 -3.75 9.28 -7.75
C PRO A 96 -4.01 10.49 -8.64
N ILE A 97 -4.59 11.58 -8.11
CA ILE A 97 -4.86 12.78 -8.90
C ILE A 97 -3.54 13.41 -9.37
N LEU A 98 -2.58 13.58 -8.45
CA LEU A 98 -1.26 14.12 -8.78
C LEU A 98 -0.51 13.21 -9.75
N LEU A 99 -0.55 11.89 -9.53
CA LEU A 99 0.04 10.91 -10.44
C LEU A 99 -0.63 10.94 -11.81
N GLY A 100 -1.96 11.02 -11.86
CA GLY A 100 -2.73 11.10 -13.11
C GLY A 100 -2.35 12.33 -13.92
N LEU A 101 -2.27 13.50 -13.28
CA LEU A 101 -1.80 14.74 -13.91
C LEU A 101 -0.38 14.60 -14.45
N ALA A 102 0.56 14.09 -13.64
CA ALA A 102 1.94 13.89 -14.07
C ALA A 102 2.04 12.92 -15.25
N VAL A 103 1.29 11.82 -15.21
CA VAL A 103 1.26 10.81 -16.29
C VAL A 103 0.66 11.41 -17.56
N ILE A 104 -0.42 12.19 -17.49
CA ILE A 104 -1.01 12.85 -18.66
C ILE A 104 0.02 13.77 -19.32
N ILE A 105 0.67 14.63 -18.53
CA ILE A 105 1.68 15.57 -19.04
C ILE A 105 2.82 14.79 -19.72
N ASN A 106 3.37 13.77 -19.07
CA ASN A 106 4.44 12.95 -19.64
C ASN A 106 4.01 12.21 -20.92
N SER A 107 2.78 11.68 -20.94
CA SER A 107 2.24 10.95 -22.09
C SER A 107 2.02 11.85 -23.29
N LEU A 108 1.61 13.12 -23.06
CA LEU A 108 1.51 14.13 -24.11
C LEU A 108 2.89 14.43 -24.72
N PHE A 109 3.90 14.70 -23.89
CA PHE A 109 5.28 14.92 -24.38
C PHE A 109 5.80 13.72 -25.18
N GLN A 110 5.56 12.50 -24.69
CA GLN A 110 5.96 11.27 -25.38
C GLN A 110 5.24 11.09 -26.72
N LEU A 111 3.95 11.46 -26.82
CA LEU A 111 3.21 11.47 -28.09
C LEU A 111 3.81 12.46 -29.09
N PHE A 112 4.07 13.70 -28.67
CA PHE A 112 4.68 14.71 -29.54
C PHE A 112 6.04 14.24 -30.08
N PHE A 113 6.87 13.65 -29.22
CA PHE A 113 8.18 13.13 -29.64
C PHE A 113 8.08 11.92 -30.58
N SER A 114 7.14 11.01 -30.31
CA SER A 114 6.91 9.81 -31.14
C SER A 114 6.43 10.15 -32.55
N MET A 115 5.60 11.19 -32.69
CA MET A 115 5.17 11.70 -34.00
C MET A 115 6.35 12.28 -34.79
N ASN A 116 7.30 12.95 -34.12
CA ASN A 116 8.47 13.54 -34.76
C ASN A 116 9.53 12.50 -35.19
N THR A 117 9.54 11.32 -34.56
CA THR A 117 10.58 10.29 -34.77
C THR A 117 10.12 9.07 -35.60
N LYS A 118 8.88 9.08 -36.15
CA LYS A 118 8.27 7.96 -36.91
C LYS A 118 8.24 6.61 -36.17
N ALA A 119 8.51 6.59 -34.87
CA ALA A 119 8.52 5.38 -34.03
C ALA A 119 7.09 4.96 -33.65
N LYS A 120 6.37 4.33 -34.59
CA LYS A 120 4.94 3.98 -34.49
C LYS A 120 4.60 3.10 -33.26
N SER A 121 5.53 2.27 -32.79
CA SER A 121 5.32 1.39 -31.62
C SER A 121 5.25 2.16 -30.30
N TRP A 122 5.88 3.33 -30.20
CA TRP A 122 5.86 4.13 -28.97
C TRP A 122 4.58 4.95 -28.85
N SER A 123 3.89 5.23 -29.97
CA SER A 123 2.65 6.00 -29.97
C SER A 123 1.49 5.26 -29.27
N VAL A 124 1.38 3.94 -29.46
CA VAL A 124 0.33 3.12 -28.83
C VAL A 124 0.49 3.08 -27.31
N TYR A 125 1.72 2.95 -26.83
CA TYR A 125 2.03 2.97 -25.40
C TYR A 125 1.66 4.31 -24.76
N SER A 126 2.01 5.43 -25.40
CA SER A 126 1.68 6.76 -24.89
C SER A 126 0.16 7.02 -24.84
N ILE A 127 -0.62 6.51 -25.81
CA ILE A 127 -2.09 6.60 -25.78
C ILE A 127 -2.65 5.81 -24.58
N LEU A 128 -2.14 4.61 -24.33
CA LEU A 128 -2.57 3.80 -23.19
C LEU A 128 -2.28 4.48 -21.85
N LEU A 129 -1.07 5.05 -21.70
CA LEU A 129 -0.71 5.82 -20.51
C LEU A 129 -1.56 7.08 -20.34
N LEU A 130 -1.88 7.77 -21.44
CA LEU A 130 -2.74 8.95 -21.42
C LEU A 130 -4.15 8.59 -20.90
N ILE A 131 -4.72 7.49 -21.37
CA ILE A 131 -6.00 6.96 -20.86
C ILE A 131 -5.88 6.62 -19.37
N GLY A 132 -4.82 5.91 -18.98
CA GLY A 132 -4.56 5.58 -17.57
C GLY A 132 -4.46 6.82 -16.67
N GLY A 133 -3.81 7.87 -17.16
CA GLY A 133 -3.70 9.15 -16.48
C GLY A 133 -5.07 9.83 -16.29
N PHE A 134 -5.95 9.78 -17.30
CA PHE A 134 -7.32 10.28 -17.16
C PHE A 134 -8.16 9.46 -16.17
N VAL A 135 -8.01 8.13 -16.16
CA VAL A 135 -8.69 7.26 -15.19
C VAL A 135 -8.28 7.61 -13.76
N LEU A 136 -6.98 7.83 -13.54
CA LEU A 136 -6.43 8.27 -12.25
C LEU A 136 -6.99 9.63 -11.82
N LEU A 137 -7.14 10.57 -12.75
CA LEU A 137 -7.63 11.93 -12.46
C LEU A 137 -9.11 11.95 -12.13
N PHE A 138 -9.96 11.28 -12.93
CA PHE A 138 -11.41 11.34 -12.77
C PHE A 138 -11.97 10.33 -11.76
N ASN A 139 -11.28 9.21 -11.54
CA ASN A 139 -11.69 8.16 -10.61
C ASN A 139 -10.53 7.74 -9.70
N PRO A 140 -10.00 8.66 -8.86
CA PRO A 140 -8.79 8.41 -8.08
C PRO A 140 -8.97 7.28 -7.07
N PHE A 141 -10.10 7.26 -6.35
CA PHE A 141 -10.35 6.23 -5.35
C PHE A 141 -10.51 4.83 -5.96
N LYS A 142 -11.26 4.71 -7.07
CA LYS A 142 -11.35 3.43 -7.80
C LYS A 142 -9.99 3.00 -8.35
N SER A 143 -9.19 3.94 -8.84
CA SER A 143 -7.85 3.63 -9.34
C SER A 143 -6.94 3.07 -8.24
N LEU A 144 -7.05 3.58 -7.01
CA LEU A 144 -6.38 2.97 -5.84
C LEU A 144 -6.88 1.56 -5.55
N MET A 145 -8.19 1.31 -5.64
CA MET A 145 -8.73 -0.04 -5.44
C MET A 145 -8.20 -1.02 -6.49
N VAL A 146 -8.14 -0.59 -7.76
CA VAL A 146 -7.54 -1.38 -8.85
C VAL A 146 -6.05 -1.63 -8.58
N LEU A 147 -5.32 -0.64 -8.07
CA LEU A 147 -3.92 -0.82 -7.69
C LEU A 147 -3.76 -1.88 -6.59
N PHE A 148 -4.60 -1.87 -5.57
CA PHE A 148 -4.62 -2.93 -4.55
C PHE A 148 -4.95 -4.29 -5.16
N GLN A 149 -5.89 -4.38 -6.10
CA GLN A 149 -6.20 -5.64 -6.78
C GLN A 149 -5.02 -6.16 -7.60
N ILE A 150 -4.33 -5.29 -8.34
CA ILE A 150 -3.09 -5.64 -9.06
C ILE A 150 -2.04 -6.17 -8.07
N PHE A 151 -1.87 -5.51 -6.94
CA PHE A 151 -0.99 -5.99 -5.88
C PHE A 151 -1.41 -7.37 -5.34
N GLY A 152 -2.72 -7.60 -5.16
CA GLY A 152 -3.27 -8.90 -4.78
C GLY A 152 -2.96 -10.00 -5.81
N PHE A 153 -3.10 -9.71 -7.11
CA PHE A 153 -2.71 -10.64 -8.17
C PHE A 153 -1.21 -10.94 -8.16
N ILE A 154 -0.37 -9.93 -7.92
CA ILE A 154 1.09 -10.11 -7.77
C ILE A 154 1.39 -11.04 -6.60
N LEU A 155 0.72 -10.89 -5.46
CA LEU A 155 0.89 -11.79 -4.31
C LEU A 155 0.49 -13.22 -4.62
N ILE A 156 -0.64 -13.44 -5.31
CA ILE A 156 -1.05 -14.78 -5.75
C ILE A 156 0.04 -15.37 -6.65
N PHE A 157 0.53 -14.60 -7.62
CA PHE A 157 1.60 -15.05 -8.51
C PHE A 157 2.88 -15.40 -7.75
N MET A 158 3.31 -14.57 -6.79
CA MET A 158 4.45 -14.85 -5.92
C MET A 158 4.25 -16.14 -5.12
N GLY A 159 3.06 -16.38 -4.58
CA GLY A 159 2.75 -17.62 -3.87
C GLY A 159 2.80 -18.86 -4.77
N ILE A 160 2.33 -18.76 -6.01
CA ILE A 160 2.46 -19.82 -7.01
C ILE A 160 3.93 -20.09 -7.35
N GLN A 161 4.74 -19.05 -7.53
CA GLN A 161 6.18 -19.18 -7.78
C GLN A 161 6.90 -19.90 -6.62
N GLU A 162 6.53 -19.59 -5.38
CA GLU A 162 7.11 -20.25 -4.20
C GLU A 162 6.78 -21.76 -4.17
N ILE A 163 5.56 -22.16 -4.56
CA ILE A 163 5.17 -23.57 -4.71
C ILE A 163 5.97 -24.26 -5.82
N ILE A 164 6.13 -23.61 -6.97
CA ILE A 164 6.92 -24.15 -8.09
C ILE A 164 8.37 -24.38 -7.66
N ASN A 165 8.97 -23.40 -6.97
CA ASN A 165 10.32 -23.48 -6.45
C ASN A 165 10.47 -24.60 -5.43
N PHE A 166 9.51 -24.76 -4.52
CA PHE A 166 9.47 -25.86 -3.57
C PHE A 166 9.49 -27.23 -4.28
N ILE A 167 8.65 -27.42 -5.29
CA ILE A 167 8.60 -28.67 -6.08
C ILE A 167 9.92 -28.91 -6.82
N ARG A 168 10.51 -27.86 -7.42
CA ARG A 168 11.78 -27.94 -8.15
C ARG A 168 12.94 -28.36 -7.24
N ILE A 169 13.05 -27.76 -6.05
CA ILE A 169 14.10 -28.08 -5.08
C ILE A 169 13.96 -29.51 -4.54
N ARG A 170 12.71 -29.96 -4.30
CA ARG A 170 12.43 -31.34 -3.90
C ARG A 170 12.86 -32.34 -4.99
N LYS A 171 12.57 -32.04 -6.26
CA LYS A 171 12.98 -32.89 -7.39
C LYS A 171 14.50 -32.98 -7.57
N MET A 172 15.24 -31.88 -7.37
CA MET A 172 16.71 -31.88 -7.47
C MET A 172 17.41 -32.62 -6.32
N THR A 173 16.76 -32.76 -5.16
CA THR A 173 17.33 -33.47 -4.01
C THR A 173 17.19 -35.00 -4.12
N ILE A 174 16.31 -35.49 -4.99
CA ILE A 174 16.01 -36.93 -5.16
C ILE A 174 16.84 -37.57 -6.30
N ARG A 175 17.57 -36.77 -7.08
CA ARG A 175 18.60 -37.23 -8.02
C ARG A 175 19.97 -37.15 -7.37
#